data_AF-A0A9E5LLX6-F1
#
_entry.id   AF-A0A9E5LLX6-F1
#
_cell.length_a   1.000
_cell.length_b   1.000
_cell.length_c   1.000
_cell.angle_alpha   90.00
_cell.angle_beta   90.00
_cell.angle_gamma   90.00
#
_symmetry.space_group_name_H-M   'P 1'
#
loop_
_entity.id
_entity.type
_entity.pdbx_description
1 polymer ?
#
loop_
_entity_poly.entity_id
_entity_poly.type
_entity_poly.pdbx_seq_one_letter_code
_entity_poly.pdbx_strand_id
1 'polypeptide(L)'
;MELRSWSLILLLGFLWGSSFLFVELLLGALTPFSIVYLRVLIASLIFLVFLIIIRPRFQLTKGVILSLFFMAILNNILPFLLIAIGQQSTTGSLASILNANTSLLTILLASIL
;
A
#
# COMPACT_ATOMS: atom_id res chain seq x y z
N MET A 1 20.13 -8.71 -16.14
CA MET A 1 18.91 -8.80 -15.30
C MET A 1 18.28 -10.16 -15.57
N GLU A 2 18.23 -11.04 -14.57
CA GLU A 2 17.77 -12.42 -14.76
C GLU A 2 16.26 -12.50 -15.04
N LEU A 3 15.83 -13.49 -15.82
CA LEU A 3 14.41 -13.78 -16.14
C LEU A 3 13.51 -13.81 -14.90
N ARG A 4 14.06 -14.23 -13.75
CA ARG A 4 13.40 -14.23 -12.44
C ARG A 4 12.94 -12.85 -12.01
N SER A 5 13.78 -11.83 -12.17
CA SER A 5 13.44 -10.44 -11.79
C SER A 5 12.26 -9.91 -12.59
N TRP A 6 12.23 -10.17 -13.91
CA TRP A 6 11.12 -9.77 -14.76
C TRP A 6 9.80 -10.47 -14.40
N SER A 7 9.86 -11.76 -14.07
CA SER A 7 8.66 -12.49 -13.62
C SER A 7 8.09 -11.94 -12.31
N LEU A 8 8.94 -11.55 -11.37
CA LEU A 8 8.53 -10.94 -10.11
C LEU A 8 7.91 -9.56 -10.33
N ILE A 9 8.44 -8.75 -11.25
CA ILE A 9 7.89 -7.42 -11.58
C ILE A 9 6.50 -7.56 -12.20
N LEU A 10 6.31 -8.49 -13.14
CA LEU A 10 5.00 -8.72 -13.76
C LEU A 10 3.96 -9.19 -12.72
N LEU A 11 4.35 -10.12 -11.84
CA LEU A 11 3.49 -10.61 -10.78
C LEU A 11 3.14 -9.49 -9.79
N LEU A 12 4.12 -8.69 -9.40
CA LEU A 12 3.90 -7.54 -8.51
C LEU A 12 2.97 -6.51 -9.15
N GLY A 13 3.16 -6.20 -10.44
CA GLY A 13 2.30 -5.29 -11.19
C GLY A 13 0.87 -5.81 -11.28
N PHE A 14 0.68 -7.10 -11.50
CA PHE A 14 -0.64 -7.74 -11.51
C PHE A 14 -1.31 -7.67 -10.12
N LEU A 15 -0.59 -8.00 -9.05
CA LEU A 15 -1.12 -7.92 -7.67
C LEU A 15 -1.50 -6.50 -7.28
N TRP A 16 -0.65 -5.52 -7.59
CA TRP A 16 -0.93 -4.12 -7.28
C TRP A 16 -2.06 -3.54 -8.15
N GLY A 17 -2.05 -3.81 -9.45
CA GLY A 17 -3.08 -3.34 -10.38
C GLY A 17 -4.46 -3.89 -10.05
N SER A 18 -4.57 -5.19 -9.77
CA SER A 18 -5.83 -5.83 -9.38
C SER A 18 -6.41 -5.27 -8.08
N SER A 19 -5.58 -4.79 -7.15
CA SER A 19 -6.04 -4.18 -5.90
C SER A 19 -6.95 -2.97 -6.15
N PHE A 20 -6.69 -2.14 -7.17
CA PHE A 20 -7.52 -0.97 -7.46
C PHE A 20 -8.90 -1.36 -8.00
N LEU A 21 -8.98 -2.43 -8.78
CA LEU A 21 -10.22 -3.02 -9.27
C LEU A 21 -11.08 -3.54 -8.11
N PHE A 22 -10.47 -4.25 -7.16
CA PHE A 22 -11.20 -4.73 -5.98
C PHE A 22 -11.69 -3.60 -5.09
N VAL A 23 -10.91 -2.52 -4.92
CA VAL A 23 -11.34 -1.33 -4.17
C VAL A 23 -12.54 -0.68 -4.85
N GLU A 24 -12.51 -0.52 -6.17
CA GLU A 24 -13.65 0.00 -6.94
C GLU A 24 -14.91 -0.86 -6.76
N LEU A 25 -14.77 -2.19 -6.80
CA LEU A 25 -15.87 -3.11 -6.54
C LEU A 25 -16.44 -2.95 -5.11
N LEU A 26 -15.55 -2.84 -4.11
CA LEU A 26 -15.92 -2.71 -2.69
C LEU A 26 -16.56 -1.36 -2.37
N LEU A 27 -16.23 -0.29 -3.08
CA LEU A 27 -16.85 1.02 -2.92
C LEU A 27 -18.35 1.03 -3.26
N GLY A 28 -18.85 0.02 -3.99
CA GLY A 28 -20.29 -0.17 -4.20
C GLY A 28 -21.06 -0.58 -2.94
N ALA A 29 -20.38 -1.07 -1.90
CA ALA A 29 -21.01 -1.56 -0.66
C ALA A 29 -20.43 -0.96 0.63
N LEU A 30 -19.20 -0.47 0.61
CA LEU A 30 -18.46 0.00 1.79
C LEU A 30 -17.93 1.42 1.61
N THR A 31 -17.75 2.11 2.74
CA THR A 31 -17.08 3.42 2.74
C THR A 31 -15.57 3.27 2.49
N PRO A 32 -14.90 4.28 1.89
CA PRO A 32 -13.45 4.27 1.69
C PRO A 32 -12.68 3.99 2.98
N PHE A 33 -13.14 4.55 4.10
CA PHE A 33 -12.53 4.35 5.40
C PHE A 33 -12.62 2.88 5.84
N SER A 34 -13.79 2.25 5.69
CA SER A 34 -13.98 0.83 6.02
C SER A 34 -13.07 -0.08 5.18
N ILE A 35 -12.91 0.22 3.89
CA ILE A 35 -12.04 -0.55 2.99
C ILE A 35 -10.57 -0.48 3.45
N VAL A 36 -10.06 0.74 3.70
CA VAL A 36 -8.68 0.93 4.16
C VAL A 36 -8.48 0.33 5.55
N TYR A 37 -9.44 0.50 6.46
CA TYR A 37 -9.41 -0.08 7.80
C TYR A 37 -9.28 -1.61 7.74
N LEU A 38 -10.15 -2.29 6.98
CA LEU A 38 -10.10 -3.75 6.81
C LEU A 38 -8.78 -4.20 6.20
N ARG A 39 -8.28 -3.49 5.17
CA ARG A 39 -7.00 -3.78 4.54
C ARG A 39 -5.84 -3.72 5.54
N VAL A 40 -5.76 -2.66 6.33
CA VAL A 40 -4.71 -2.46 7.33
C VAL A 40 -4.86 -3.43 8.50
N LEU A 41 -6.10 -3.72 8.92
CA LEU A 41 -6.38 -4.69 9.99
C LEU A 41 -5.87 -6.08 9.60
N ILE A 42 -6.25 -6.57 8.40
CA ILE A 42 -5.81 -7.88 7.90
C ILE A 42 -4.28 -7.91 7.77
N ALA A 43 -3.67 -6.87 7.19
CA ALA A 43 -2.22 -6.78 7.07
C ALA A 43 -1.52 -6.82 8.44
N SER A 44 -2.05 -6.09 9.43
CA SER A 44 -1.49 -6.06 10.77
C SER A 44 -1.59 -7.41 11.49
N LEU A 45 -2.70 -8.13 11.32
CA LEU A 45 -2.88 -9.48 11.88
C LEU A 45 -1.90 -10.48 11.28
N ILE A 46 -1.74 -10.48 9.96
CA ILE A 46 -0.77 -11.33 9.26
C ILE A 46 0.65 -11.01 9.75
N PHE A 47 0.99 -9.73 9.84
CA PHE A 47 2.31 -9.30 10.31
C PHE A 47 2.55 -9.69 11.77
N LEU A 48 1.54 -9.59 12.63
CA LEU A 48 1.61 -9.98 14.03
C LEU A 48 1.86 -11.49 14.18
N VAL A 49 1.14 -12.31 13.42
CA VAL A 49 1.38 -13.77 13.36
C VAL A 49 2.80 -14.07 12.91
N PHE A 50 3.29 -13.38 11.87
CA PHE A 50 4.65 -13.53 11.38
C PHE A 50 5.72 -13.16 12.42
N LEU A 51 5.52 -12.07 13.17
CA LEU A 51 6.42 -11.66 14.26
C LEU A 51 6.44 -12.69 15.41
N ILE A 52 5.31 -13.31 15.73
CA ILE A 52 5.23 -14.37 16.75
C ILE A 52 6.05 -15.60 16.32
N ILE A 53 6.07 -15.92 15.02
CA ILE A 53 6.80 -17.07 14.48
C ILE A 53 8.31 -16.82 14.48
N ILE A 54 8.77 -15.67 13.98
CA ILE A 54 10.20 -15.38 13.84
C ILE A 54 10.84 -15.01 15.19
N ARG A 55 10.04 -14.48 16.13
CA ARG A 55 10.48 -13.94 17.42
C ARG A 55 11.75 -13.08 17.31
N PRO A 56 11.75 -12.03 16.49
CA PRO A 56 12.95 -11.26 16.27
C PRO A 56 13.29 -10.48 17.55
N ARG A 57 14.59 -10.31 17.83
CA ARG A 57 15.06 -9.53 18.97
C ARG A 57 15.07 -8.06 18.60
N PHE A 58 13.94 -7.38 18.81
CA PHE A 58 13.83 -5.92 18.69
C PHE A 58 13.36 -5.30 19.99
N GLN A 59 13.87 -4.09 20.28
CA GLN A 59 13.46 -3.29 21.41
C GLN A 59 12.45 -2.24 20.94
N LEU A 60 11.20 -2.36 21.40
CA LEU A 60 10.15 -1.40 21.12
C LEU A 60 10.27 -0.20 22.07
N THR A 61 11.22 0.68 21.78
CA THR A 61 11.34 1.96 22.49
C THR A 61 10.22 2.90 22.06
N LYS A 62 9.76 3.81 22.95
CA LYS A 62 8.73 4.82 22.64
C LYS A 62 9.02 5.59 21.34
N GLY A 63 10.29 5.93 21.09
CA GLY A 63 10.70 6.60 19.86
C GLY A 63 10.43 5.76 18.60
N VAL A 64 10.76 4.47 18.63
CA VAL A 64 10.53 3.55 17.51
C VAL A 64 9.03 3.39 17.24
N ILE A 65 8.23 3.22 18.30
CA ILE A 65 6.76 3.11 18.17
C ILE A 65 6.18 4.38 17.54
N LEU A 66 6.65 5.55 17.97
CA LEU A 66 6.18 6.83 17.43
C LEU A 66 6.58 6.99 15.95
N SER A 67 7.82 6.65 15.58
CA SER A 67 8.26 6.64 14.19
C SER A 67 7.44 5.68 13.33
N LEU A 68 7.17 4.46 13.81
CA LEU A 68 6.32 3.49 13.13
C LEU A 68 4.88 4.00 12.95
N PHE A 69 4.34 4.68 13.96
CA PHE A 69 3.01 5.28 13.89
C PHE A 69 2.92 6.35 12.79
N PHE A 70 3.85 7.29 12.77
CA PHE A 70 3.90 8.31 11.71
C PHE A 70 4.15 7.71 10.33
N MET A 71 5.04 6.72 10.22
CA MET A 71 5.27 6.01 8.97
C MET A 71 4.00 5.30 8.49
N ALA A 72 3.24 4.64 9.37
CA ALA A 72 2.00 3.96 9.02
C ALA A 72 0.95 4.95 8.50
N ILE A 73 0.82 6.11 9.14
CA ILE A 73 -0.12 7.15 8.71
C ILE A 73 0.30 7.70 7.34
N LEU A 74 1.53 8.15 7.20
CA LEU A 74 1.99 8.88 6.01
C LEU A 74 2.20 7.97 4.79
N ASN A 75 2.62 6.71 4.98
CA ASN A 75 2.88 5.80 3.87
C ASN A 75 1.69 4.92 3.49
N ASN A 76 0.76 4.65 4.41
CA ASN A 76 -0.33 3.71 4.15
C ASN A 76 -1.71 4.37 4.32
N ILE A 77 -2.04 4.81 5.53
CA ILE A 77 -3.42 5.22 5.84
C ILE A 77 -3.84 6.43 5.01
N LEU A 78 -3.06 7.50 5.07
CA LEU A 78 -3.37 8.75 4.39
C LEU A 78 -3.40 8.58 2.86
N PRO A 79 -2.36 8.04 2.19
CA PRO A 79 -2.37 7.90 0.74
C PRO A 79 -3.46 6.94 0.25
N PHE A 80 -3.65 5.78 0.89
CA PHE A 80 -4.69 4.84 0.44
C PHE A 80 -6.10 5.37 0.67
N LEU A 81 -6.34 6.14 1.73
CA LEU A 81 -7.63 6.78 1.95
C LEU A 81 -7.90 7.84 0.87
N LEU A 82 -6.92 8.68 0.56
CA LEU A 82 -7.03 9.67 -0.51
C LEU A 82 -7.31 9.03 -1.87
N ILE A 83 -6.64 7.92 -2.18
CA ILE A 83 -6.90 7.17 -3.41
C ILE A 83 -8.32 6.59 -3.43
N ALA A 84 -8.75 5.92 -2.35
CA ALA A 84 -10.08 5.34 -2.27
C ALA A 84 -11.19 6.42 -2.32
N ILE A 85 -10.92 7.62 -1.81
CA ILE A 85 -11.80 8.78 -1.98
C ILE A 85 -11.84 9.22 -3.45
N GLY A 86 -10.68 9.35 -4.11
CA GLY A 86 -10.60 9.69 -5.53
C GLY A 86 -11.30 8.68 -6.45
N GLN A 87 -11.28 7.40 -6.08
CA GLN A 87 -11.99 6.32 -6.78
C GLN A 87 -13.52 6.39 -6.65
N GLN A 88 -14.10 7.26 -5.80
CA GLN A 88 -15.55 7.50 -5.83
C GLN A 88 -15.98 8.32 -7.05
N SER A 89 -15.07 9.12 -7.62
CA SER A 89 -15.33 9.99 -8.78
C SER A 89 -14.58 9.56 -10.04
N THR A 90 -13.77 8.51 -9.96
CA THR A 90 -12.92 8.00 -11.04
C THR A 90 -12.90 6.48 -11.04
N THR A 91 -12.55 5.86 -12.16
CA THR A 91 -12.43 4.40 -12.24
C THR A 91 -11.14 3.91 -11.59
N GLY A 92 -11.13 2.68 -11.08
CA GLY A 92 -9.94 2.04 -10.53
C GLY A 92 -8.84 1.84 -11.58
N SER A 93 -9.22 1.70 -12.85
CA SER A 93 -8.28 1.69 -13.97
C SER A 93 -7.51 3.01 -14.08
N LEU A 94 -8.21 4.15 -14.01
CA LEU A 94 -7.55 5.46 -14.06
C LEU A 94 -6.70 5.71 -12.80
N ALA A 95 -7.21 5.33 -11.62
CA ALA A 95 -6.47 5.43 -10.37
C ALA A 95 -5.17 4.62 -10.39
N SER A 96 -5.18 3.40 -10.96
CA SER A 96 -3.98 2.57 -11.12
C SER A 96 -2.95 3.21 -12.05
N ILE A 97 -3.39 3.82 -13.16
CA ILE A 97 -2.49 4.54 -14.10
C ILE A 97 -1.88 5.75 -13.41
N LEU A 98 -2.69 6.54 -12.70
CA LEU A 98 -2.20 7.71 -11.98
C LEU A 98 -1.20 7.34 -10.88
N ASN A 99 -1.42 6.23 -10.17
CA ASN A 99 -0.48 5.73 -9.17
C ASN A 99 0.84 5.24 -9.79
N ALA A 100 0.84 4.76 -11.04
CA ALA A 100 2.09 4.39 -11.74
C ALA A 100 3.01 5.60 -11.99
N ASN A 101 2.46 6.82 -12.05
CA ASN A 101 3.26 8.04 -12.19
C ASN A 101 4.18 8.29 -10.98
N THR A 102 3.94 7.67 -9.84
CA THR A 102 4.84 7.73 -8.68
C THR A 102 6.24 7.25 -9.05
N SER A 103 6.40 6.24 -9.91
CA SER A 103 7.71 5.79 -10.37
C SER A 103 8.43 6.87 -11.20
N LEU A 104 7.70 7.60 -12.05
CA LEU A 104 8.26 8.70 -12.84
C LEU A 104 8.71 9.85 -11.93
N LEU A 105 7.87 10.26 -10.98
CA LEU A 105 8.23 11.27 -9.98
C LEU A 105 9.42 10.84 -9.12
N THR A 106 9.49 9.56 -8.78
CA THR A 106 10.63 9.00 -8.02
C THR A 106 11.93 9.13 -8.81
N ILE A 107 11.93 8.81 -10.11
CA ILE A 107 13.11 8.97 -10.97
C ILE A 107 13.55 10.43 -11.04
N LEU A 108 12.58 11.35 -11.22
CA LEU A 108 12.86 12.79 -11.25
C LEU A 108 13.47 13.28 -9.95
N LEU A 109 12.86 12.94 -8.80
CA LEU A 109 13.39 13.32 -7.49
C LEU A 109 14.77 12.72 -7.22
N ALA A 110 14.98 11.44 -7.57
CA ALA A 110 16.27 10.76 -7.42
C ALA A 110 17.37 11.34 -8.31
N SER A 111 17.01 12.02 -9.41
CA SER A 111 18.00 12.72 -10.25
C SER A 111 18.41 14.10 -9.71
N ILE A 112 17.61 14.68 -8.81
CA ILE A 112 17.82 16.00 -8.21
C ILE A 112 18.49 15.89 -6.83
N LEU A 113 18.27 14.80 -6.10
CA LEU A 113 18.83 14.50 -4.78
C LEU A 113 20.21 13.82 -4.88
#